data_AF-A0A537Y728-F1
#
_entry.id   AF-A0A537Y728-F1
#
_cell.length_a   1.000
_cell.length_b   1.000
_cell.length_c   1.000
_cell.angle_alpha   90.00
_cell.angle_beta   90.00
_cell.angle_gamma   90.00
#
_symmetry.space_group_name_H-M   'P 1'
#
loop_
_entity.id
_entity.type
_entity.pdbx_description
1 polymer ?
#
loop_
_entity_poly.entity_id
_entity_poly.type
_entity_poly.pdbx_seq_one_letter_code
_entity_poly.pdbx_strand_id
1 'polypeptide(L)'
;MVAQRKTSSNGDFPAVFNRIAENVERVIQGKGPQIRLALTCLLAEGHLLIEDVPGVGKTLLAKTIARSIGSDWRRIQFTPDLLPTDVTGATIFNQET
;
A
#
# COMPACT_ATOMS: atom_id res chain seq x y z
N MET A 1 28.38 -20.12 11.01
CA MET A 1 28.06 -20.16 9.58
C MET A 1 27.02 -19.08 9.30
N VAL A 2 27.48 -17.87 8.99
CA VAL A 2 26.63 -16.70 8.73
C VAL A 2 26.36 -16.65 7.22
N ALA A 3 25.11 -16.84 6.82
CA ALA A 3 24.71 -16.75 5.43
C ALA A 3 25.01 -15.34 4.90
N GLN A 4 25.88 -15.26 3.90
CA GLN A 4 26.26 -14.00 3.26
C GLN A 4 25.01 -13.36 2.61
N ARG A 5 24.61 -12.22 3.16
CA ARG A 5 23.60 -11.34 2.57
C ARG A 5 24.23 -10.73 1.31
N LYS A 6 23.89 -11.25 0.12
CA LYS A 6 24.27 -10.62 -1.16
C LYS A 6 23.77 -9.18 -1.13
N THR A 7 24.69 -8.22 -1.13
CA THR A 7 24.37 -6.82 -1.39
C THR A 7 23.81 -6.72 -2.81
N SER A 8 22.50 -6.48 -2.91
CA SER A 8 21.80 -6.32 -4.18
C SER A 8 22.44 -5.23 -5.03
N SER A 9 22.71 -5.55 -6.29
CA SER A 9 23.18 -4.58 -7.28
C SER A 9 22.00 -3.73 -7.76
N ASN A 10 22.22 -2.52 -8.26
CA ASN A 10 21.16 -1.69 -8.86
C ASN A 10 20.36 -2.41 -9.97
N GLY A 11 20.90 -3.48 -10.56
CA GLY A 11 20.20 -4.33 -11.54
C GLY A 11 19.03 -5.14 -10.96
N ASP A 12 18.94 -5.31 -9.63
CA ASP A 12 17.87 -6.09 -9.00
C ASP A 12 16.56 -5.29 -8.86
N PHE A 13 16.64 -3.96 -8.80
CA PHE A 13 15.47 -3.12 -8.57
C PHE A 13 14.42 -3.22 -9.70
N PRO A 14 14.76 -3.05 -11.00
CA PRO A 14 13.77 -3.19 -12.06
C PRO A 14 13.10 -4.56 -12.08
N ALA A 15 13.85 -5.62 -11.78
CA ALA A 15 13.33 -6.98 -11.71
C ALA A 15 12.31 -7.15 -10.56
N VAL A 16 12.64 -6.66 -9.36
CA VAL A 16 11.73 -6.73 -8.21
C VAL A 16 10.50 -5.86 -8.42
N PHE A 17 10.68 -4.64 -8.94
CA PHE A 17 9.58 -3.73 -9.24
C PHE A 17 8.59 -4.36 -10.24
N ASN A 18 9.10 -4.92 -11.34
CA ASN A 18 8.27 -5.59 -12.33
C ASN A 18 7.56 -6.82 -11.74
N ARG A 19 8.25 -7.61 -10.91
CA ARG A 19 7.64 -8.77 -10.25
C ARG A 19 6.46 -8.38 -9.35
N ILE A 20 6.57 -7.25 -8.63
CA ILE A 20 5.45 -6.74 -7.82
C ILE A 20 4.32 -6.26 -8.73
N ALA A 21 4.61 -5.47 -9.76
CA ALA A 21 3.61 -4.96 -10.71
C ALA A 21 2.83 -6.11 -11.38
N GLU A 22 3.53 -7.12 -11.90
CA GLU A 22 2.95 -8.31 -12.53
C GLU A 22 2.08 -9.10 -11.54
N ASN A 23 2.49 -9.20 -10.27
CA ASN A 23 1.68 -9.87 -9.26
C ASN A 23 0.36 -9.12 -9.00
N VAL A 24 0.37 -7.79 -9.02
CA VAL A 24 -0.84 -6.97 -8.88
C VAL A 24 -1.74 -7.07 -10.12
N GLU A 25 -1.15 -7.10 -11.32
CA GLU A 25 -1.87 -7.23 -12.60
C GLU A 25 -2.65 -8.55 -12.73
N ARG A 26 -2.24 -9.61 -12.02
CA ARG A 26 -3.02 -10.87 -11.93
C ARG A 26 -4.41 -10.68 -11.31
N VAL A 27 -4.58 -9.66 -10.47
CA VAL A 27 -5.83 -9.36 -9.78
C VAL A 27 -6.55 -8.18 -10.44
N ILE A 28 -5.79 -7.20 -10.95
CA ILE A 28 -6.32 -5.96 -11.52
C ILE A 28 -5.90 -5.85 -12.97
N GLN A 29 -6.81 -6.28 -13.84
CA GLN A 29 -6.57 -6.31 -15.27
C GLN A 29 -6.76 -4.93 -15.90
N GLY A 30 -5.98 -4.62 -16.94
CA GLY A 30 -6.14 -3.40 -17.75
C GLY A 30 -5.70 -2.08 -17.09
N LYS A 31 -5.07 -2.12 -15.91
CA LYS A 31 -4.61 -0.91 -15.18
C LYS A 31 -3.09 -0.84 -14.98
N GLY A 32 -2.31 -1.42 -15.89
CA GLY A 32 -0.84 -1.48 -15.78
C GLY A 32 -0.16 -0.13 -15.48
N PRO A 33 -0.49 0.96 -16.20
CA PRO A 33 0.08 2.28 -15.92
C PRO A 33 -0.25 2.79 -14.50
N GLN A 34 -1.49 2.61 -14.04
CA GLN A 34 -1.93 3.05 -12.72
C GLN A 34 -1.31 2.22 -11.60
N ILE A 35 -1.13 0.91 -11.80
CA ILE A 35 -0.42 0.03 -10.87
C ILE A 35 1.02 0.50 -10.70
N ARG A 36 1.73 0.78 -11.81
CA ARG A 36 3.10 1.27 -11.77
C ARG A 36 3.20 2.64 -11.09
N LEU A 37 2.28 3.57 -11.38
CA LEU A 37 2.24 4.88 -10.72
C LEU A 37 2.00 4.74 -9.21
N ALA A 38 1.09 3.85 -8.80
CA ALA A 38 0.84 3.59 -7.38
C ALA A 38 2.05 3.01 -6.67
N LEU A 39 2.79 2.08 -7.31
CA LEU A 39 4.04 1.54 -6.77
C LEU A 39 5.12 2.61 -6.68
N THR A 40 5.27 3.45 -7.71
CA THR A 40 6.21 4.59 -7.69
C THR A 40 5.89 5.55 -6.54
N CYS A 41 4.61 5.91 -6.38
CA CYS A 41 4.16 6.78 -5.29
C CYS A 41 4.49 6.18 -3.92
N LEU A 42 4.21 4.89 -3.72
CA LEU A 42 4.52 4.18 -2.47
C LEU A 42 6.02 4.18 -2.18
N LEU A 43 6.86 3.88 -3.17
CA LEU A 43 8.33 3.83 -3.02
C LEU A 43 8.96 5.22 -2.82
N ALA A 44 8.28 6.27 -3.26
CA ALA A 44 8.65 7.65 -3.00
C ALA A 44 8.07 8.20 -1.69
N GLU A 45 7.47 7.35 -0.85
CA GLU A 45 6.81 7.73 0.41
C GLU A 45 5.70 8.79 0.23
N GLY A 46 5.06 8.80 -0.94
CA GLY A 46 4.00 9.74 -1.29
C GLY A 46 2.59 9.26 -0.90
N HIS A 47 1.62 10.15 -1.07
CA HIS A 47 0.20 9.86 -0.91
C HIS A 47 -0.52 9.84 -2.27
N LEU A 48 -1.33 8.81 -2.50
CA LEU A 48 -2.05 8.61 -3.76
C LEU A 48 -3.54 8.90 -3.58
N LEU A 49 -4.05 9.91 -4.27
CA LEU A 49 -5.48 10.12 -4.46
C LEU A 49 -5.93 9.38 -5.71
N ILE A 50 -6.99 8.58 -5.60
CA ILE A 50 -7.54 7.83 -6.73
C ILE A 50 -8.97 8.29 -7.01
N GLU A 51 -9.15 9.04 -8.09
CA GLU A 51 -10.44 9.45 -8.63
C GLU A 51 -10.83 8.54 -9.80
N ASP A 52 -12.03 7.95 -9.73
CA ASP A 52 -12.51 6.90 -10.62
C ASP A 52 -13.94 6.56 -10.16
N VAL A 53 -14.74 5.97 -11.04
CA VAL A 53 -16.13 5.62 -10.75
C VAL A 53 -16.21 4.46 -9.72
N PRO A 54 -17.31 4.33 -8.96
CA PRO A 54 -17.44 3.23 -8.01
C PRO A 54 -17.36 1.85 -8.69
N GLY A 55 -16.74 0.87 -8.01
CA GLY A 55 -16.66 -0.52 -8.48
C GLY A 55 -15.39 -0.89 -9.27
N VAL A 56 -14.53 0.06 -9.60
CA VAL A 56 -13.34 -0.13 -10.46
C VAL A 56 -12.05 -0.58 -9.74
N GLY A 57 -12.21 -1.24 -8.59
CA GLY A 57 -11.10 -1.91 -7.91
C GLY A 57 -10.14 -1.01 -7.12
N LYS A 58 -10.50 0.24 -6.77
CA LYS A 58 -9.65 1.15 -5.98
C LYS A 58 -9.15 0.54 -4.67
N THR A 59 -10.06 -0.02 -3.88
CA THR A 59 -9.72 -0.69 -2.62
C THR A 59 -8.94 -1.97 -2.87
N LEU A 60 -9.25 -2.67 -3.98
CA LEU A 60 -8.55 -3.89 -4.35
C LEU A 60 -7.09 -3.60 -4.75
N LEU A 61 -6.82 -2.47 -5.40
CA LEU A 61 -5.46 -2.02 -5.74
C LEU A 61 -4.60 -1.91 -4.51
N ALA A 62 -5.04 -1.12 -3.56
CA ALA A 62 -4.26 -0.84 -2.38
C ALA A 62 -4.08 -2.10 -1.49
N LYS A 63 -5.12 -2.96 -1.38
CA LYS A 63 -5.03 -4.27 -0.71
C LYS A 63 -4.07 -5.24 -1.42
N THR A 64 -4.07 -5.26 -2.75
CA THR A 64 -3.23 -6.19 -3.54
C THR A 64 -1.77 -5.76 -3.53
N ILE A 65 -1.51 -4.45 -3.56
CA ILE A 65 -0.16 -3.90 -3.38
C ILE A 65 0.38 -4.29 -2.00
N ALA A 66 -0.36 -4.03 -0.92
CA ALA A 66 0.05 -4.39 0.44
C ALA A 66 0.38 -5.88 0.58
N ARG A 67 -0.48 -6.76 0.04
CA ARG A 67 -0.22 -8.21 0.01
C ARG A 67 1.01 -8.59 -0.81
N SER A 68 1.26 -7.92 -1.92
CA SER A 68 2.40 -8.21 -2.81
C SER A 68 3.75 -7.90 -2.18
N ILE A 69 3.79 -6.96 -1.23
CA ILE A 69 5.00 -6.56 -0.50
C ILE A 69 5.05 -7.08 0.94
N GLY A 70 4.04 -7.85 1.37
CA GLY A 70 3.96 -8.37 2.74
C GLY A 70 3.72 -7.29 3.82
N SER A 71 3.05 -6.20 3.48
CA SER A 71 2.72 -5.11 4.41
C SER A 71 1.30 -5.23 4.96
N ASP A 72 1.06 -4.56 6.08
CA ASP A 72 -0.27 -4.43 6.66
C ASP A 72 -1.18 -3.54 5.80
N TRP A 73 -2.46 -3.87 5.79
CA TRP A 73 -3.49 -3.10 5.09
C TRP A 73 -4.57 -2.67 6.08
N ARG A 74 -4.82 -1.37 6.19
CA ARG A 74 -5.91 -0.79 6.97
C ARG A 74 -6.76 0.11 6.08
N ARG A 75 -8.07 0.15 6.33
CA ARG A 75 -9.03 0.97 5.60
C ARG A 75 -9.86 1.75 6.60
N ILE A 76 -9.95 3.06 6.40
CA ILE A 76 -10.85 3.94 7.13
C ILE A 76 -11.92 4.40 6.14
N GLN A 77 -13.20 4.21 6.51
CA GLN A 77 -14.31 4.79 5.76
C GLN A 77 -14.56 6.18 6.30
N PHE A 78 -14.50 7.19 5.44
CA PHE A 78 -14.91 8.53 5.81
C PHE A 78 -16.44 8.57 5.82
N THR A 79 -17.00 8.93 6.96
CA THR A 79 -18.41 9.24 7.21
C THR A 79 -18.49 10.68 7.72
N PRO A 80 -19.62 11.40 7.54
CA PRO A 80 -19.75 12.77 8.02
C PRO A 80 -19.56 12.88 9.55
N ASP A 81 -19.83 11.80 10.28
CA ASP A 81 -19.71 11.74 11.74
C ASP A 81 -18.32 11.31 12.25
N LEU A 82 -17.36 11.03 11.35
CA LEU A 82 -16.03 10.55 11.74
C LEU A 82 -15.30 11.64 12.53
N LEU A 83 -14.93 11.35 13.78
CA LEU A 83 -14.19 12.26 14.64
C LEU A 83 -12.67 12.09 14.43
N PRO A 84 -11.86 13.15 14.61
CA PRO A 84 -10.40 13.04 14.55
C PRO A 84 -9.85 11.95 15.48
N THR A 85 -10.48 11.78 16.65
CA THR A 85 -10.14 10.76 17.65
C THR A 85 -10.33 9.33 17.15
N ASP A 86 -11.20 9.10 16.17
CA ASP A 86 -11.40 7.77 15.57
C ASP A 86 -10.21 7.37 14.69
N VAL A 87 -9.41 8.35 14.21
CA VAL A 87 -8.25 8.12 13.34
C VAL A 87 -6.94 8.18 14.13
N THR A 88 -6.78 9.20 14.99
CA THR A 88 -5.55 9.41 15.76
C THR A 88 -5.51 8.63 17.08
N GLY A 89 -6.65 8.10 17.52
CA GLY A 89 -6.84 7.61 18.88
C GLY A 89 -7.15 8.72 19.87
N ALA A 90 -7.57 8.33 21.07
CA ALA A 90 -7.81 9.21 22.21
C ALA A 90 -6.90 8.82 23.38
N THR A 91 -6.39 9.81 24.11
CA THR A 91 -5.62 9.57 25.34
C THR A 91 -6.59 9.27 26.47
N ILE A 92 -6.61 8.02 26.94
CA ILE A 92 -7.38 7.63 28.13
C ILE A 92 -6.45 7.78 29.34
N PHE A 93 -6.72 8.77 30.19
CA PHE A 93 -6.03 8.90 31.46
C PHE A 93 -6.53 7.80 32.41
N ASN A 94 -5.62 6.93 32.86
CA ASN A 94 -5.92 5.93 33.89
C ASN A 94 -5.61 6.52 35.27
N GLN A 95 -6.63 6.69 36.11
CA GLN A 95 -6.51 7.26 37.47
C GLN A 95 -5.98 6.26 38.51
N GLU A 96 -5.75 4.99 38.16
CA GLU A 96 -5.20 3.98 39.07
C GLU A 96 -3.68 4.09 39.29
N THR A 97 -3.03 5.17 38.80
CA THR A 97 -1.64 5.49 39.14
C THR A 97 -1.45 6.99 39.29
#